data_AF-A0AAW9EGK7-F1
#
_entry.id   AF-A0AAW9EGK7-F1
#
_cell.length_a   1.000
_cell.length_b   1.000
_cell.length_c   1.000
_cell.angle_alpha   90.00
_cell.angle_beta   90.00
_cell.angle_gamma   90.00
#
_symmetry.space_group_name_H-M   'P 1'
#
loop_
_entity.id
_entity.type
_entity.pdbx_description
1 polymer ?
#
loop_
_entity_poly.entity_id
_entity_poly.type
_entity_poly.pdbx_seq_one_letter_code
_entity_poly.pdbx_strand_id
1 'polypeptide(L)'
;ANTMKQFIVDSLLQSDAIQRLDSEERVRCAEIKNCIRQFRFNLRTHDGYDIKGNASNNQLTVTPLVGLGKKNILNKTISHLMA
;
A
#
# COMPACT_ATOMS: atom_id res chain seq x y z
N ALA A 1 8.90 -10.39 -9.78
CA ALA A 1 9.41 -9.01 -9.96
C ALA A 1 8.36 -8.05 -10.53
N ASN A 2 7.56 -8.43 -11.54
CA ASN A 2 6.61 -7.51 -12.20
C ASN A 2 5.45 -7.02 -11.32
N THR A 3 4.96 -7.84 -10.39
CA THR A 3 3.81 -7.50 -9.54
C THR A 3 4.05 -6.23 -8.72
N MET A 4 5.28 -6.03 -8.22
CA MET A 4 5.59 -4.85 -7.41
C MET A 4 5.65 -3.58 -8.24
N LYS A 5 6.27 -3.66 -9.42
CA LYS A 5 6.28 -2.56 -10.38
C LYS A 5 4.84 -2.18 -10.77
N GLN A 6 4.01 -3.17 -11.09
CA GLN A 6 2.65 -2.94 -11.55
C GLN A 6 1.81 -2.23 -10.46
N PHE A 7 1.88 -2.70 -9.22
CA PHE A 7 1.20 -2.03 -8.10
C PHE A 7 1.68 -0.58 -7.90
N ILE A 8 2.99 -0.32 -7.98
CA ILE A 8 3.50 1.04 -7.86
C ILE A 8 2.91 1.92 -8.97
N VAL A 9 2.93 1.45 -10.21
CA VAL A 9 2.45 2.21 -11.37
C VAL A 9 0.94 2.45 -11.31
N ASP A 10 0.16 1.43 -10.95
CA ASP A 10 -1.30 1.47 -11.03
C ASP A 10 -1.94 2.08 -9.78
N SER A 11 -1.35 1.86 -8.60
CA SER A 11 -1.96 2.23 -7.32
C SER A 11 -1.27 3.44 -6.66
N LEU A 12 0.04 3.59 -6.80
CA LEU A 12 0.77 4.68 -6.14
C LEU A 12 0.89 5.92 -7.04
N LEU A 13 1.42 5.76 -8.25
CA LEU A 13 1.76 6.89 -9.13
C LEU A 13 0.54 7.62 -9.71
N GLN A 14 -0.64 6.99 -9.71
CA GLN A 14 -1.88 7.62 -10.18
C GLN A 14 -2.51 8.57 -9.17
N SER A 15 -2.01 8.61 -7.93
CA SER A 15 -2.61 9.41 -6.86
C SER A 15 -2.10 10.85 -6.88
N ASP A 16 -3.02 11.82 -6.79
CA ASP A 16 -2.69 13.24 -6.62
C ASP A 16 -1.84 13.53 -5.37
N ALA A 17 -1.84 12.59 -4.41
CA ALA A 17 -1.01 12.65 -3.22
C ALA A 17 0.48 12.37 -3.50
N ILE A 18 0.83 11.82 -4.66
CA ILE A 18 2.19 11.52 -5.08
C ILE A 18 2.63 12.55 -6.11
N GLN A 19 3.74 13.21 -5.81
CA GLN A 19 4.34 14.24 -6.66
C GLN A 19 5.77 13.86 -6.99
N ARG A 20 6.17 14.11 -8.24
CA ARG A 20 7.53 13.90 -8.72
C ARG A 20 8.51 14.81 -7.98
N LEU A 21 9.61 14.24 -7.50
CA LEU A 21 10.64 15.00 -6.78
C LEU A 21 11.49 15.86 -7.72
N ASP A 22 11.49 15.54 -9.01
CA ASP A 22 12.22 16.22 -10.08
C ASP A 22 11.36 17.27 -10.81
N SER A 23 10.16 17.59 -10.30
CA SER A 23 9.35 18.70 -10.79
C SER A 23 9.90 20.03 -10.28
N GLU A 24 10.08 21.01 -11.18
CA GLU A 24 10.47 22.37 -10.80
C GLU A 24 9.38 23.05 -9.95
N GLU A 25 8.11 22.80 -10.27
CA GLU A 25 6.97 23.25 -9.48
C GLU A 25 6.64 22.21 -8.40
N ARG A 26 7.19 22.42 -7.20
CA ARG A 26 6.94 21.54 -6.06
C ARG A 26 5.73 21.99 -5.26
N VAL A 27 4.65 21.21 -5.37
CA VAL A 27 3.45 21.38 -4.54
C VAL A 27 3.80 21.15 -3.07
N ARG A 28 3.40 22.07 -2.20
CA ARG A 28 3.69 21.95 -0.76
C ARG A 28 2.77 20.93 -0.13
N CYS A 29 3.27 20.17 0.85
CA CYS A 29 2.48 19.16 1.56
C CYS A 29 1.18 19.73 2.17
N ALA A 30 1.18 21.01 2.55
CA ALA A 30 -0.01 21.69 3.07
C ALA A 30 -1.14 21.81 2.02
N GLU A 31 -0.79 21.98 0.74
CA GLU A 31 -1.71 22.16 -0.37
C GLU A 31 -2.42 20.84 -0.73
N ILE A 32 -1.72 19.71 -0.62
CA ILE A 32 -2.26 18.36 -0.91
C ILE A 32 -2.55 17.52 0.35
N LYS A 33 -2.62 18.13 1.53
CA LYS A 33 -2.77 17.41 2.82
C LYS A 33 -4.00 16.48 2.85
N ASN A 34 -5.09 16.90 2.20
CA ASN A 34 -6.33 16.13 2.14
C ASN A 34 -6.18 14.92 1.23
N CYS A 35 -5.54 15.08 0.06
CA CYS A 35 -5.22 13.99 -0.85
C CYS A 35 -4.32 12.96 -0.16
N ILE A 36 -3.27 13.40 0.55
CA ILE A 36 -2.39 12.53 1.34
C ILE A 36 -3.19 11.75 2.39
N ARG A 37 -4.08 12.42 3.14
CA ARG A 37 -4.89 11.79 4.17
C ARG A 37 -5.81 10.72 3.58
N GLN A 38 -6.51 11.03 2.48
CA GLN A 38 -7.42 10.11 1.80
C GLN A 38 -6.65 8.93 1.20
N PHE A 39 -5.53 9.20 0.54
CA PHE A 39 -4.69 8.18 -0.07
C PHE A 39 -4.19 7.16 0.96
N ARG A 40 -3.68 7.61 2.11
CA ARG A 40 -3.30 6.70 3.21
C ARG A 40 -4.46 5.90 3.78
N PHE A 41 -5.68 6.46 3.77
CA PHE A 41 -6.86 5.72 4.19
C PHE A 41 -7.14 4.59 3.20
N ASN A 42 -7.19 4.88 1.90
CA ASN A 42 -7.44 3.92 0.83
C ASN A 42 -6.38 2.79 0.81
N LEU A 43 -5.09 3.13 0.95
CA LEU A 43 -4.01 2.15 1.05
C LEU A 43 -4.17 1.17 2.22
N ARG A 44 -4.85 1.58 3.29
CA ARG A 44 -5.08 0.73 4.46
C ARG A 44 -6.35 -0.11 4.33
N THR A 45 -7.39 0.42 3.68
CA THR A 45 -8.73 -0.20 3.68
C THR A 45 -9.05 -0.97 2.42
N HIS A 46 -8.47 -0.60 1.28
CA HIS A 46 -8.91 -1.04 -0.04
C HIS A 46 -7.75 -1.56 -0.90
N ASP A 47 -6.59 -0.88 -0.88
CA ASP A 47 -5.48 -1.17 -1.81
C ASP A 47 -4.41 -2.10 -1.20
N GLY A 48 -4.84 -3.22 -0.62
CA GLY A 48 -3.91 -4.34 -0.40
C GLY A 48 -3.47 -4.90 -1.76
N TYR A 49 -2.27 -5.49 -1.85
CA TYR A 49 -1.90 -6.24 -3.06
C TYR A 49 -2.94 -7.34 -3.30
N ASP A 50 -3.73 -7.21 -4.37
CA ASP A 50 -4.59 -8.30 -4.85
C ASP A 50 -3.70 -9.35 -5.51
N ILE A 51 -3.11 -10.18 -4.67
CA ILE A 51 -2.39 -11.38 -5.11
C ILE A 51 -3.36 -12.52 -4.93
N LYS A 52 -3.78 -13.10 -6.07
CA LYS A 52 -4.43 -14.40 -6.09
C LYS A 52 -3.46 -15.40 -5.45
N GLY A 53 -3.73 -15.76 -4.20
CA GLY A 53 -3.01 -16.79 -3.46
C GLY A 53 -3.26 -18.15 -4.11
N ASN A 54 -2.50 -18.45 -5.16
CA ASN A 54 -2.57 -19.70 -5.89
C ASN A 54 -1.22 -20.43 -5.83
N ALA A 55 -0.56 -20.40 -4.66
CA ALA A 55 0.61 -21.21 -4.41
C ALA A 55 0.18 -22.66 -4.15
N SER A 56 0.84 -23.59 -4.82
CA SER A 56 0.81 -25.01 -4.46
C SER A 56 1.69 -25.28 -3.23
N ASN A 57 1.63 -26.49 -2.68
CA ASN A 57 2.44 -26.91 -1.52
C ASN A 57 3.97 -26.79 -1.72
N ASN A 58 4.43 -26.67 -2.96
CA ASN A 58 5.84 -26.53 -3.31
C ASN A 58 6.22 -25.10 -3.73
N GLN A 59 5.33 -24.12 -3.52
CA GLN A 59 5.53 -22.74 -3.93
C GLN A 59 5.33 -21.79 -2.75
N LEU A 60 6.21 -20.79 -2.67
CA LEU A 60 6.11 -19.71 -1.70
C LEU A 60 5.47 -18.49 -2.38
N THR A 61 4.34 -18.02 -1.84
CA THR A 61 3.77 -16.71 -2.20
C THR A 61 4.05 -15.70 -1.10
N VAL A 62 4.29 -14.46 -1.51
CA VAL A 62 4.48 -13.32 -0.60
C VAL A 62 3.41 -12.31 -0.93
N THR A 63 2.61 -11.92 0.07
CA THR A 63 1.64 -10.83 -0.05
C THR A 63 2.20 -9.58 0.63
N PRO A 64 2.60 -8.56 -0.13
CA PRO A 64 3.03 -7.30 0.44
C PRO A 64 1.82 -6.62 1.09
N LEU A 65 1.98 -6.24 2.35
CA LEU A 65 0.97 -5.48 3.08
C LEU A 65 1.42 -4.02 3.17
N VAL A 66 0.57 -3.12 2.69
CA VAL A 66 0.83 -1.68 2.66
C VAL A 66 -0.10 -0.96 3.64
N GLY A 67 0.29 0.25 4.07
CA GLY A 67 -0.55 1.05 4.97
C GLY A 67 -0.76 0.44 6.37
N LEU A 68 0.08 -0.52 6.77
CA LEU A 68 0.02 -1.19 8.08
C LEU A 68 0.32 -0.19 9.21
N GLY A 69 -0.72 0.30 9.86
CA GLY A 69 -0.60 1.05 11.12
C GLY A 69 -0.60 0.14 12.35
N LYS A 70 -0.40 0.73 13.55
CA LYS A 70 -0.42 0.03 14.85
C LYS A 70 -1.64 -0.88 15.09
N LYS A 71 -2.79 -0.59 14.49
CA LYS A 71 -4.07 -1.31 14.69
C LYS A 71 -4.54 -2.11 13.46
N ASN A 72 -3.62 -2.60 12.62
CA ASN A 72 -4.01 -3.38 11.44
C ASN A 72 -4.49 -4.81 11.83
N ILE A 73 -5.23 -5.46 10.93
CA ILE A 73 -5.82 -6.78 11.18
C ILE A 73 -4.77 -7.89 11.31
N LEU A 74 -3.68 -7.85 10.52
CA LEU A 74 -2.58 -8.81 10.63
C LEU A 74 -2.00 -8.83 12.04
N ASN A 75 -1.67 -7.66 12.61
CA ASN A 75 -1.12 -7.56 13.95
C ASN A 75 -2.09 -8.15 14.99
N LYS A 76 -3.39 -7.89 14.85
CA LYS A 76 -4.41 -8.48 15.73
C LYS A 76 -4.49 -10.01 15.59
N THR A 77 -4.41 -10.52 14.36
CA THR A 77 -4.43 -11.94 14.07
C THR A 77 -3.19 -12.64 14.62
N ILE A 78 -2.00 -12.08 14.41
CA ILE A 78 -0.73 -12.60 14.97
C ILE A 78 -0.82 -12.65 16.51
N SER A 79 -1.24 -11.54 17.15
CA SER A 79 -1.40 -11.52 18.61
C SER A 79 -2.41 -12.55 19.12
N HIS A 80 -3.49 -12.81 18.38
CA HIS A 80 -4.46 -13.88 18.73
C HIS A 80 -3.88 -15.27 18.59
N LEU A 81 -3.03 -15.52 17.58
CA LEU A 81 -2.44 -16.84 17.34
C LEU A 81 -1.27 -17.16 18.30
N MET A 82 -0.67 -16.15 18.92
CA MET A 82 0.41 -16.29 19.89
C MET A 82 -0.08 -16.43 21.34
N ALA A 83 -1.37 -16.23 21.60
CA ALA A 83 -2.00 -16.37 22.91
C ALA A 83 -2.57 -17.77 23.09
#